data_AF-A0A7R9JDB2-F1
#
_entry.id   AF-A0A7R9JDB2-F1
#
_cell.length_a   1.000
_cell.length_b   1.000
_cell.length_c   1.000
_cell.angle_alpha   90.00
_cell.angle_beta   90.00
_cell.angle_gamma   90.00
#
_symmetry.space_group_name_H-M   'P 1'
#
loop_
_entity.id
_entity.type
_entity.pdbx_description
1 polymer ?
#
loop_
_entity_poly.entity_id
_entity_poly.type
_entity_poly.pdbx_seq_one_letter_code
_entity_poly.pdbx_strand_id
1 'polypeptide(L)'
;MAAMCGDGANDCGALKAAHAGISLSDAESSVASPFTSKNPDISCVPEVIREGRAALVTSFGIFKYMAAYSLTQFVSVMILYSIDNNLSDIEFLYIDLFVITVFAFFFGRTEAFDGHLANAPPILSLISLSPILSLVLQITLVILLQYLSFYCVQQAPWFYPFNATSGEDAESVACYENYALFSISSMQYIILALVFSKGAPYRKSIFSNYGFSLSLIVLSTFTFYLILAPYDWIHKQFELIIPPMSFRLLMAGFGFLNLVLAAFIDYFIIDYLFVKKLRYRYQNIEKSRQKFLALEKDMAENVSWPPISKDHGPDPAPEVSWHPPRSPATISEVHVYTASFDASAPSSILNKIIKEKRAC
;
A
#
# COMPACT_ATOMS: atom_id res chain seq x y z
N MET A 1 -11.38 5.80 -15.37
CA MET A 1 -10.01 6.32 -15.43
C MET A 1 -9.51 6.05 -16.84
N ALA A 2 -8.90 7.04 -17.49
CA ALA A 2 -8.40 6.92 -18.85
C ALA A 2 -6.92 7.32 -18.85
N ALA A 3 -6.09 6.50 -19.49
CA ALA A 3 -4.70 6.79 -19.76
C ALA A 3 -4.54 7.06 -21.26
N MET A 4 -3.64 7.98 -21.63
CA MET A 4 -3.37 8.35 -23.02
C MET A 4 -1.86 8.34 -23.25
N CYS A 5 -1.44 7.84 -24.41
CA CYS A 5 -0.06 7.95 -24.88
C CYS A 5 -0.03 8.80 -26.14
N GLY A 6 0.96 9.67 -26.30
CA GLY A 6 1.07 10.56 -27.45
C GLY A 6 2.52 10.96 -27.71
N ASP A 7 2.84 11.29 -28.95
CA ASP A 7 4.18 11.63 -29.41
C ASP A 7 4.27 13.04 -30.01
N GLY A 8 3.13 13.69 -30.30
CA GLY A 8 3.06 14.97 -30.98
C GLY A 8 2.31 16.08 -30.22
N ALA A 9 2.47 17.32 -30.70
CA ALA A 9 1.82 18.50 -30.14
C ALA A 9 0.29 18.48 -30.25
N ASN A 10 -0.24 17.77 -31.26
CA ASN A 10 -1.66 17.51 -31.46
C ASN A 10 -2.27 16.65 -30.35
N ASP A 11 -1.46 15.87 -29.62
CA ASP A 11 -1.93 15.01 -28.54
C ASP A 11 -1.92 15.71 -27.18
N CYS A 12 -1.29 16.89 -27.06
CA CYS A 12 -1.12 17.61 -25.80
C CYS A 12 -2.44 17.87 -25.06
N GLY A 13 -3.50 18.18 -25.81
CA GLY A 13 -4.84 18.36 -25.23
C GLY A 13 -5.37 17.09 -24.57
N ALA A 14 -5.20 15.94 -25.23
CA ALA A 14 -5.64 14.64 -24.74
C ALA A 14 -4.76 14.13 -23.60
N LEU A 15 -3.43 14.29 -23.70
CA LEU A 15 -2.46 13.93 -22.66
C LEU A 15 -2.75 14.68 -21.35
N LYS A 16 -3.08 15.97 -21.44
CA LYS A 16 -3.41 16.80 -20.28
C LYS A 16 -4.79 16.49 -19.69
N ALA A 17 -5.74 16.10 -20.53
CA ALA A 17 -7.08 15.72 -20.10
C ALA A 17 -7.15 14.29 -19.54
N ALA A 18 -6.19 13.42 -19.87
CA ALA A 18 -6.12 12.07 -19.36
C ALA A 18 -5.81 12.05 -17.86
N HIS A 19 -6.27 11.01 -17.17
CA HIS A 19 -5.94 10.81 -15.75
C HIS A 19 -4.45 10.42 -15.60
N ALA A 20 -3.89 9.80 -16.62
CA ALA A 20 -2.47 9.50 -16.75
C ALA A 20 -2.05 9.71 -18.22
N GLY A 21 -1.30 10.76 -18.50
CA GLY A 21 -0.68 11.01 -19.81
C GLY A 21 0.75 10.47 -19.84
N ILE A 22 1.12 9.78 -20.91
CA ILE A 22 2.48 9.31 -21.17
C ILE A 22 2.95 9.90 -22.50
N SER A 23 3.92 10.80 -22.47
CA SER A 23 4.59 11.24 -23.68
C SER A 23 5.60 10.19 -24.14
N LEU A 24 5.62 9.92 -25.46
CA LEU A 24 6.58 9.02 -26.12
C LEU A 24 7.72 9.77 -26.80
N SER A 25 7.83 11.08 -26.57
CA SER A 25 8.87 11.92 -27.18
C SER A 25 9.34 13.01 -26.21
N ASP A 26 10.64 13.28 -26.18
CA ASP A 26 11.21 14.39 -25.37
C ASP A 26 10.82 15.79 -25.91
N ALA A 27 10.02 15.86 -26.97
CA ALA A 27 9.60 17.08 -27.64
C ALA A 27 8.40 17.75 -26.93
N GLU A 28 7.65 18.60 -27.65
CA GLU A 28 6.55 19.43 -27.13
C GLU A 28 5.47 18.65 -26.34
N SER A 29 5.31 17.35 -26.60
CA SER A 29 4.35 16.48 -25.89
C SER A 29 4.74 16.19 -24.43
N SER A 30 6.04 16.20 -24.10
CA SER A 30 6.55 15.93 -22.74
C SER A 30 6.09 16.97 -21.72
N VAL A 31 5.89 18.22 -22.17
CA VAL A 31 5.39 19.34 -21.33
C VAL A 31 3.93 19.13 -20.91
N ALA A 32 3.16 18.33 -21.67
CA ALA A 32 1.74 18.12 -21.44
C ALA A 32 1.42 16.90 -20.56
N SER A 33 2.40 16.01 -20.30
CA SER A 33 2.19 14.72 -19.64
C SER A 33 3.00 14.55 -18.35
N PRO A 34 2.46 13.92 -17.29
CA PRO A 34 3.19 13.64 -16.06
C PRO A 34 4.29 12.57 -16.21
N PHE A 35 4.23 11.72 -17.24
CA PHE A 35 5.25 10.71 -17.55
C PHE A 35 5.81 10.97 -18.96
N THR A 36 7.13 10.85 -19.13
CA THR A 36 7.80 10.91 -20.44
C THR A 36 8.66 9.67 -20.61
N SER A 37 8.43 8.91 -21.68
CA SER A 37 9.21 7.74 -22.06
C SER A 37 10.42 8.17 -22.88
N LYS A 38 11.59 7.64 -22.53
CA LYS A 38 12.83 7.83 -23.30
C LYS A 38 12.86 6.98 -24.57
N ASN A 39 12.12 5.87 -24.57
CA ASN A 39 11.98 5.00 -25.73
C ASN A 39 10.70 5.40 -26.47
N PRO A 40 10.76 5.67 -27.78
CA PRO A 40 9.61 6.08 -28.58
C PRO A 40 8.72 4.88 -28.95
N ASP A 41 8.37 4.06 -27.96
CA ASP A 41 7.47 2.92 -28.07
C ASP A 41 6.53 2.86 -26.87
N ILE A 42 5.51 1.99 -26.94
CA ILE A 42 4.51 1.84 -25.87
C ILE A 42 4.91 0.85 -24.77
N SER A 43 6.15 0.37 -24.75
CA SER A 43 6.61 -0.63 -23.77
C SER A 43 6.56 -0.11 -22.32
N CYS A 44 6.69 1.21 -22.15
CA CYS A 44 6.55 1.90 -20.88
C CYS A 44 5.15 1.78 -20.25
N VAL A 45 4.10 1.53 -21.05
CA VAL A 45 2.71 1.53 -20.56
C VAL A 45 2.46 0.39 -19.56
N PRO A 46 2.78 -0.89 -19.87
CA PRO A 46 2.78 -1.97 -18.89
C PRO A 46 3.61 -1.69 -17.63
N GLU A 47 4.76 -1.02 -17.77
CA GLU A 47 5.65 -0.71 -16.64
C GLU A 47 5.01 0.32 -15.69
N VAL A 48 4.47 1.40 -16.23
CA VAL A 48 3.75 2.42 -15.45
C VAL A 48 2.53 1.82 -14.74
N ILE A 49 1.79 0.92 -15.41
CA ILE A 49 0.66 0.22 -14.77
C ILE A 49 1.15 -0.69 -13.64
N ARG A 50 2.25 -1.42 -13.86
CA ARG A 50 2.84 -2.31 -12.87
C ARG A 50 3.29 -1.55 -11.63
N GLU A 51 4.05 -0.46 -11.81
CA GLU A 51 4.50 0.42 -10.74
C GLU A 51 3.32 1.09 -10.02
N GLY A 52 2.32 1.58 -10.76
CA GLY A 52 1.12 2.17 -10.16
C GLY A 52 0.35 1.18 -9.27
N ARG A 53 0.26 -0.09 -9.66
CA ARG A 53 -0.38 -1.14 -8.84
C ARG A 53 0.46 -1.50 -7.62
N ALA A 54 1.78 -1.60 -7.77
CA ALA A 54 2.70 -1.85 -6.66
C ALA A 54 2.67 -0.71 -5.63
N ALA A 55 2.69 0.53 -6.10
CA ALA A 55 2.56 1.73 -5.29
C ALA A 55 1.22 1.76 -4.55
N LEU A 56 0.11 1.41 -5.22
CA LEU A 56 -1.19 1.35 -4.56
C LEU A 56 -1.20 0.32 -3.42
N VAL A 57 -0.77 -0.92 -3.68
CA VAL A 57 -0.70 -1.97 -2.65
C VAL A 57 0.22 -1.58 -1.50
N THR A 58 1.33 -0.92 -1.81
CA THR A 58 2.26 -0.39 -0.81
C THR A 58 1.59 0.65 0.08
N SER A 59 0.90 1.64 -0.49
CA SER A 59 0.18 2.67 0.27
C SER A 59 -0.92 2.09 1.15
N PHE A 60 -1.67 1.11 0.65
CA PHE A 60 -2.68 0.40 1.46
C PHE A 60 -2.05 -0.40 2.61
N GLY A 61 -0.92 -1.07 2.36
CA GLY A 61 -0.17 -1.79 3.37
C GLY A 61 0.35 -0.88 4.48
N ILE A 62 0.97 0.24 4.10
CA ILE A 62 1.44 1.27 5.04
C ILE A 62 0.26 1.85 5.81
N PHE A 63 -0.86 2.18 5.16
CA PHE A 63 -2.06 2.67 5.85
C PHE A 63 -2.56 1.68 6.90
N LYS A 64 -2.65 0.39 6.57
CA LYS A 64 -3.05 -0.65 7.54
C LYS A 64 -2.07 -0.73 8.71
N TYR A 65 -0.78 -0.70 8.43
CA TYR A 65 0.26 -0.71 9.46
C TYR A 65 0.16 0.51 10.36
N MET A 66 -0.02 1.71 9.77
CA MET A 66 -0.19 2.96 10.50
C MET A 66 -1.44 2.95 11.40
N ALA A 67 -2.58 2.49 10.89
CA ALA A 67 -3.78 2.38 11.70
C ALA A 67 -3.62 1.34 12.84
N ALA A 68 -2.99 0.20 12.54
CA ALA A 68 -2.88 -0.89 13.50
C ALA A 68 -1.89 -0.58 14.64
N TYR A 69 -0.77 0.11 14.37
CA TYR A 69 0.13 0.49 15.46
C TYR A 69 -0.55 1.48 16.41
N SER A 70 -1.23 2.51 15.90
CA SER A 70 -1.87 3.52 16.76
C SER A 70 -2.92 2.89 17.67
N LEU A 71 -3.69 1.93 17.16
CA LEU A 71 -4.67 1.19 17.95
C LEU A 71 -3.98 0.24 18.95
N THR A 72 -2.89 -0.41 18.56
CA THR A 72 -2.11 -1.28 19.45
C THR A 72 -1.52 -0.49 20.63
N GLN A 73 -0.91 0.66 20.37
CA GLN A 73 -0.36 1.56 21.39
C GLN A 73 -1.46 2.15 22.27
N PHE A 74 -2.58 2.58 21.68
CA PHE A 74 -3.73 3.04 22.43
C PHE A 74 -4.23 1.97 23.42
N VAL A 75 -4.35 0.72 22.97
CA VAL A 75 -4.76 -0.40 23.85
C VAL A 75 -3.74 -0.63 24.96
N SER A 76 -2.43 -0.66 24.66
CA SER A 76 -1.39 -0.86 25.68
C SER A 76 -1.46 0.21 26.77
N VAL A 77 -1.56 1.47 26.35
CA VAL A 77 -1.66 2.62 27.24
C VAL A 77 -2.95 2.58 28.06
N MET A 78 -4.10 2.23 27.45
CA MET A 78 -5.36 2.08 28.19
C MET A 78 -5.32 0.96 29.24
N ILE A 79 -4.63 -0.16 28.97
CA ILE A 79 -4.51 -1.25 29.95
C ILE A 79 -3.62 -0.80 31.12
N LEU A 80 -2.49 -0.12 30.86
CA LEU A 80 -1.63 0.39 31.95
C LEU A 80 -2.30 1.49 32.76
N TYR A 81 -3.08 2.37 32.14
CA TYR A 81 -3.83 3.38 32.88
C TYR A 81 -4.87 2.80 33.82
N SER A 82 -5.29 1.54 33.65
CA SER A 82 -6.19 0.89 34.61
C SER A 82 -5.57 0.67 36.00
N ILE A 83 -4.24 0.76 36.11
CA ILE A 83 -3.46 0.68 37.35
C ILE A 83 -2.71 1.99 37.64
N ASP A 84 -3.17 3.11 37.07
CA ASP A 84 -2.54 4.43 37.19
C ASP A 84 -1.06 4.46 36.75
N ASN A 85 -0.70 3.66 35.74
CA ASN A 85 0.65 3.61 35.18
C ASN A 85 0.66 3.85 33.65
N ASN A 86 1.84 4.00 33.04
CA ASN A 86 2.02 4.18 31.60
C ASN A 86 3.33 3.51 31.11
N LEU A 87 3.55 3.48 29.79
CA LEU A 87 4.86 3.13 29.21
C LEU A 87 5.89 4.23 29.51
N SER A 88 7.17 3.87 29.59
CA SER A 88 8.26 4.84 29.79
C SER A 88 8.55 5.64 28.52
N ASP A 89 9.15 6.82 28.68
CA ASP A 89 9.51 7.67 27.55
C ASP A 89 10.47 6.98 26.57
N ILE A 90 11.40 6.18 27.09
CA ILE A 90 12.34 5.39 26.27
C ILE A 90 11.63 4.23 25.57
N GLU A 91 10.61 3.62 26.19
CA GLU A 91 9.77 2.61 25.53
C GLU A 91 8.99 3.23 24.36
N PHE A 92 8.35 4.39 24.55
CA PHE A 92 7.69 5.12 23.47
C PHE A 92 8.66 5.50 22.35
N LEU A 93 9.84 6.03 22.70
CA LEU A 93 10.86 6.38 21.73
C LEU A 93 11.35 5.15 20.95
N TYR A 94 11.55 4.01 21.64
CA TYR A 94 11.88 2.75 20.99
C TYR A 94 10.82 2.34 19.97
N ILE A 95 9.55 2.35 20.37
CA ILE A 95 8.43 1.98 19.51
C ILE A 95 8.36 2.92 18.30
N ASP A 96 8.20 4.22 18.52
CA ASP A 96 7.86 5.16 17.44
C ASP A 96 9.05 5.45 16.51
N LEU A 97 10.24 5.70 17.09
CA LEU A 97 11.41 6.09 16.31
C LEU A 97 12.14 4.89 15.70
N PHE A 98 12.34 3.82 16.47
CA PHE A 98 13.17 2.70 16.01
C PHE A 98 12.35 1.60 15.34
N VAL A 99 11.15 1.28 15.84
CA VAL A 99 10.32 0.23 15.25
C VAL A 99 9.45 0.78 14.14
N ILE A 100 8.53 1.70 14.44
CA ILE A 100 7.52 2.17 13.48
C ILE A 100 8.15 2.95 12.32
N THR A 101 9.00 3.93 12.61
CA THR A 101 9.60 4.78 11.56
C THR A 101 10.48 3.97 10.60
N VAL A 102 11.32 3.06 11.12
CA VAL A 102 12.19 2.22 10.28
C VAL A 102 11.36 1.30 9.38
N PHE A 103 10.35 0.62 9.93
CA PHE A 103 9.49 -0.22 9.10
C PHE A 103 8.70 0.59 8.10
N ALA A 104 8.08 1.71 8.49
CA ALA A 104 7.35 2.57 7.56
C ALA A 104 8.20 3.03 6.38
N PHE A 105 9.47 3.40 6.64
CA PHE A 105 10.41 3.82 5.62
C PHE A 105 10.79 2.68 4.66
N PHE A 106 11.20 1.53 5.19
CA PHE A 106 11.63 0.41 4.33
C PHE A 106 10.47 -0.32 3.66
N PHE A 107 9.29 -0.36 4.28
CA PHE A 107 8.08 -0.95 3.70
C PHE A 107 7.76 -0.31 2.34
N GLY A 108 7.94 1.00 2.21
CA GLY A 108 7.70 1.75 0.98
C GLY A 108 8.62 1.40 -0.19
N ARG A 109 9.78 0.78 0.08
CA ARG A 109 10.85 0.55 -0.92
C ARG A 109 10.80 -0.82 -1.59
N THR A 110 9.70 -1.56 -1.45
CA THR A 110 9.55 -2.84 -2.14
C THR A 110 9.10 -2.62 -3.58
N GLU A 111 9.92 -3.07 -4.51
CA GLU A 111 9.70 -2.96 -5.95
C GLU A 111 8.46 -3.71 -6.45
N ALA A 112 8.00 -3.34 -7.64
CA ALA A 112 6.91 -4.02 -8.32
C ALA A 112 7.31 -5.43 -8.80
N PHE A 113 6.32 -6.33 -8.91
CA PHE A 113 6.57 -7.71 -9.32
C PHE A 113 6.98 -7.81 -10.80
N ASP A 114 8.14 -8.42 -11.10
CA ASP A 114 8.72 -8.46 -12.45
C ASP A 114 7.94 -9.32 -13.47
N GLY A 115 7.03 -10.18 -13.00
CA GLY A 115 6.30 -11.10 -13.87
C GLY A 115 5.14 -10.46 -14.64
N HIS A 116 4.29 -11.32 -15.21
CA HIS A 116 3.10 -10.91 -15.93
C HIS A 116 2.16 -10.08 -15.06
N LEU A 117 1.55 -9.05 -15.65
CA LEU A 117 0.54 -8.22 -15.00
C LEU A 117 -0.62 -9.09 -14.51
N ALA A 118 -0.92 -9.02 -13.21
CA ALA A 118 -2.04 -9.76 -12.64
C ALA A 118 -3.36 -9.39 -13.34
N ASN A 119 -4.18 -10.39 -13.71
CA ASN A 119 -5.45 -10.15 -14.39
C ASN A 119 -6.43 -9.32 -13.54
N ALA A 120 -6.40 -9.48 -12.22
CA ALA A 120 -7.21 -8.69 -11.30
C ALA A 120 -6.50 -7.38 -10.92
N PRO A 121 -7.21 -6.24 -10.83
CA PRO A 121 -6.65 -5.04 -10.24
C PRO A 121 -6.59 -5.15 -8.70
N PRO A 122 -5.67 -4.42 -8.06
CA PRO A 122 -5.65 -4.28 -6.60
C PRO A 122 -6.93 -3.58 -6.09
N ILE A 123 -7.19 -3.71 -4.79
CA ILE A 123 -8.30 -3.03 -4.14
C ILE A 123 -8.08 -1.53 -4.20
N LEU A 124 -9.09 -0.79 -4.67
CA LEU A 124 -9.00 0.66 -4.90
C LEU A 124 -9.56 1.51 -3.75
N SER A 125 -10.33 0.92 -2.82
CA SER A 125 -10.99 1.64 -1.73
C SER A 125 -10.53 1.18 -0.35
N LEU A 126 -10.13 2.13 0.49
CA LEU A 126 -9.75 1.94 1.90
C LEU A 126 -10.93 1.42 2.75
N ILE A 127 -12.15 1.86 2.43
CA ILE A 127 -13.38 1.49 3.16
C ILE A 127 -13.99 0.19 2.60
N SER A 128 -13.21 -0.60 1.87
CA SER A 128 -13.69 -1.92 1.45
C SER A 128 -13.70 -2.89 2.64
N LEU A 129 -14.60 -3.87 2.60
CA LEU A 129 -14.81 -4.81 3.71
C LEU A 129 -13.55 -5.62 4.06
N SER A 130 -12.70 -5.95 3.08
CA SER A 130 -11.52 -6.79 3.29
C SER A 130 -10.41 -6.13 4.13
N PRO A 131 -9.91 -4.92 3.80
CA PRO A 131 -8.96 -4.20 4.65
C PRO A 131 -9.50 -3.91 6.06
N ILE A 132 -10.77 -3.50 6.17
CA ILE A 132 -11.40 -3.24 7.48
C ILE A 132 -11.48 -4.52 8.31
N LEU A 133 -11.96 -5.62 7.73
CA LEU A 133 -12.07 -6.91 8.43
C LEU A 133 -10.70 -7.40 8.88
N SER A 134 -9.67 -7.28 8.03
CA SER A 134 -8.29 -7.59 8.40
C SER A 134 -7.83 -6.76 9.60
N LEU A 135 -8.04 -5.44 9.59
CA LEU A 135 -7.68 -4.59 10.73
C LEU A 135 -8.42 -4.97 12.01
N VAL A 136 -9.75 -5.18 11.94
CA VAL A 136 -10.56 -5.54 13.12
C VAL A 136 -10.12 -6.87 13.74
N LEU A 137 -9.87 -7.89 12.91
CA LEU A 137 -9.42 -9.20 13.39
C LEU A 137 -8.02 -9.12 14.01
N GLN A 138 -7.09 -8.38 13.41
CA GLN A 138 -5.75 -8.18 13.96
C GLN A 138 -5.79 -7.42 15.28
N ILE A 139 -6.58 -6.34 15.37
CA ILE A 139 -6.71 -5.56 16.62
C ILE A 139 -7.38 -6.37 17.73
N THR A 140 -8.36 -7.21 17.39
CA THR A 140 -8.98 -8.12 18.36
C THR A 140 -7.96 -9.12 18.91
N LEU A 141 -7.12 -9.71 18.05
CA LEU A 141 -6.04 -10.59 18.47
C LEU A 141 -5.00 -9.87 19.35
N VAL A 142 -4.66 -8.63 18.99
CA VAL A 142 -3.76 -7.76 19.75
C VAL A 142 -4.29 -7.53 21.17
N ILE A 143 -5.55 -7.08 21.28
CA ILE A 143 -6.22 -6.81 22.57
C ILE A 143 -6.23 -8.08 23.43
N LEU A 144 -6.61 -9.21 22.85
CA LEU A 144 -6.71 -10.48 23.56
C LEU A 144 -5.36 -10.90 24.15
N LEU A 145 -4.28 -10.83 23.37
CA LEU A 145 -2.96 -11.25 23.85
C LEU A 145 -2.34 -10.26 24.83
N GLN A 146 -2.56 -8.94 24.66
CA GLN A 146 -2.11 -7.94 25.63
C GLN A 146 -2.85 -8.08 26.98
N TYR A 147 -4.17 -8.29 26.94
CA TYR A 147 -4.95 -8.54 28.14
C TYR A 147 -4.51 -9.85 28.82
N LEU A 148 -4.28 -10.92 28.05
CA LEU A 148 -3.80 -12.18 28.61
C LEU A 148 -2.41 -12.05 29.26
N SER A 149 -1.46 -11.32 28.66
CA SER A 149 -0.16 -11.10 29.30
C SER A 149 -0.28 -10.33 30.60
N PHE A 150 -1.12 -9.29 30.62
CA PHE A 150 -1.39 -8.49 31.81
C PHE A 150 -2.07 -9.33 32.91
N TYR A 151 -3.04 -10.16 32.56
CA TYR A 151 -3.68 -11.05 33.51
C TYR A 151 -2.71 -12.13 34.02
N CYS A 152 -1.92 -12.76 33.15
CA CYS A 152 -0.99 -13.82 33.53
C CYS A 152 0.10 -13.34 34.49
N VAL A 153 0.60 -12.11 34.35
CA VAL A 153 1.61 -11.58 35.29
C VAL A 153 1.03 -11.39 36.69
N GLN A 154 -0.22 -10.95 36.81
CA GLN A 154 -0.89 -10.76 38.09
C GLN A 154 -1.15 -12.08 38.84
N GLN A 155 -1.20 -13.20 38.12
CA GLN A 155 -1.37 -14.54 38.72
C GLN A 155 -0.03 -15.18 39.13
N ALA A 156 1.10 -14.56 38.84
CA ALA A 156 2.40 -15.15 39.12
C ALA A 156 2.73 -15.13 40.62
N PRO A 157 3.40 -16.16 41.17
CA PRO A 157 3.65 -16.26 42.63
C PRO A 157 4.66 -15.23 43.16
N TRP A 158 5.46 -14.64 42.28
CA TRP A 158 6.47 -13.61 42.59
C TRP A 158 5.94 -12.19 42.32
N PHE A 159 4.69 -12.08 41.86
CA PHE A 159 4.07 -10.81 41.54
C PHE A 159 3.73 -10.03 42.81
N TYR A 160 3.98 -8.73 42.77
CA TYR A 160 3.45 -7.77 43.71
C TYR A 160 2.80 -6.62 42.92
N PRO A 161 1.66 -6.09 43.38
CA PRO A 161 0.93 -5.07 42.64
C PRO A 161 1.71 -3.76 42.62
N PHE A 162 1.61 -3.05 41.49
CA PHE A 162 2.11 -1.69 41.39
C PHE A 162 1.40 -0.77 42.39
N ASN A 163 2.16 0.13 43.02
CA ASN A 163 1.64 1.04 44.04
C ASN A 163 2.08 2.47 43.74
N ALA A 164 1.21 3.23 43.08
CA ALA A 164 1.46 4.61 42.65
C ALA A 164 1.62 5.62 43.81
N THR A 165 1.27 5.25 45.05
CA THR A 165 1.25 6.19 46.20
C THR A 165 2.34 5.95 47.24
N SER A 166 3.17 4.91 47.07
CA SER A 166 4.10 4.46 48.12
C SER A 166 5.54 4.33 47.62
N GLY A 167 6.30 5.42 47.59
CA GLY A 167 7.76 5.37 47.37
C GLY A 167 8.40 6.73 47.08
N GLU A 168 9.69 6.86 47.37
CA GLU A 168 10.55 8.03 47.10
C GLU A 168 10.69 8.33 45.57
N ASP A 169 10.25 7.39 44.72
CA ASP A 169 10.27 7.46 43.24
C ASP A 169 8.84 7.46 42.65
N ALA A 170 7.98 8.40 43.08
CA ALA A 170 6.60 8.52 42.59
C ALA A 170 6.46 8.76 41.06
N GLU A 171 7.57 9.00 40.37
CA GLU A 171 7.64 9.19 38.90
C GLU A 171 8.05 7.91 38.12
N SER A 172 8.51 6.85 38.80
CA SER A 172 8.96 5.62 38.12
C SER A 172 7.78 4.81 37.61
N VAL A 173 7.79 4.44 36.33
CA VAL A 173 6.76 3.61 35.70
C VAL A 173 7.09 2.11 35.74
N ALA A 174 8.20 1.75 36.40
CA ALA A 174 8.71 0.39 36.43
C ALA A 174 7.76 -0.56 37.19
N CYS A 175 7.12 -1.48 36.47
CA CYS A 175 6.36 -2.57 37.06
C CYS A 175 6.35 -3.84 36.18
N TYR A 176 5.90 -4.96 36.76
CA TYR A 176 5.84 -6.23 36.03
C TYR A 176 4.75 -6.24 34.95
N GLU A 177 3.66 -5.51 35.18
CA GLU A 177 2.58 -5.31 34.21
C GLU A 177 3.07 -4.53 33.00
N ASN A 178 3.88 -3.48 33.23
CA ASN A 178 4.53 -2.73 32.16
C ASN A 178 5.45 -3.64 31.36
N TYR A 179 6.34 -4.37 32.03
CA TYR A 179 7.21 -5.35 31.38
C TYR A 179 6.43 -6.34 30.50
N ALA A 180 5.32 -6.91 31.01
CA ALA A 180 4.52 -7.89 30.29
C ALA A 180 3.85 -7.27 29.05
N LEU A 181 3.26 -6.08 29.18
CA LEU A 181 2.62 -5.38 28.07
C LEU A 181 3.62 -4.90 27.03
N PHE A 182 4.72 -4.25 27.44
CA PHE A 182 5.80 -3.82 26.54
C PHE A 182 6.38 -5.00 25.76
N SER A 183 6.59 -6.15 26.42
CA SER A 183 7.09 -7.36 25.76
C SER A 183 6.17 -7.80 24.62
N ILE A 184 4.85 -7.86 24.86
CA ILE A 184 3.89 -8.32 23.85
C ILE A 184 3.65 -7.27 22.77
N SER A 185 3.49 -6.00 23.12
CA SER A 185 3.23 -4.91 22.17
C SER A 185 4.42 -4.68 21.24
N SER A 186 5.65 -4.70 21.76
CA SER A 186 6.88 -4.56 20.94
C SER A 186 7.00 -5.64 19.87
N MET A 187 6.68 -6.90 20.20
CA MET A 187 6.62 -7.99 19.22
C MET A 187 5.44 -7.81 18.24
N GLN A 188 4.28 -7.34 18.72
CA GLN A 188 3.11 -7.07 17.88
C GLN A 188 3.40 -6.06 16.78
N TYR A 189 4.11 -4.95 17.07
CA TYR A 189 4.46 -3.96 16.05
C TYR A 189 5.30 -4.58 14.92
N ILE A 190 6.25 -5.44 15.26
CA ILE A 190 7.09 -6.15 14.28
C ILE A 190 6.24 -7.15 13.46
N ILE A 191 5.39 -7.92 14.14
CA ILE A 191 4.50 -8.90 13.50
C ILE A 191 3.54 -8.22 12.53
N LEU A 192 2.93 -7.10 12.92
CA LEU A 192 2.01 -6.35 12.06
C LEU A 192 2.73 -5.80 10.81
N ALA A 193 3.97 -5.31 10.95
CA ALA A 193 4.78 -4.88 9.81
C ALA A 193 5.01 -6.04 8.82
N LEU A 194 5.37 -7.22 9.34
CA LEU A 194 5.59 -8.42 8.54
C LEU A 194 4.31 -8.90 7.84
N VAL A 195 3.21 -9.04 8.59
CA VAL A 195 1.94 -9.60 8.09
C VAL A 195 1.28 -8.70 7.05
N PHE A 196 1.39 -7.37 7.20
CA PHE A 196 0.83 -6.44 6.22
C PHE A 196 1.74 -6.20 5.01
N SER A 197 3.02 -6.58 5.06
CA SER A 197 3.95 -6.49 3.93
C SER A 197 3.72 -7.61 2.92
N LYS A 198 2.55 -7.60 2.26
CA LYS A 198 2.24 -8.57 1.20
C LYS A 198 3.10 -8.33 -0.04
N GLY A 199 3.56 -9.43 -0.64
CA GLY A 199 4.37 -9.46 -1.86
C GLY A 199 3.52 -9.71 -3.11
N ALA A 200 3.74 -10.87 -3.75
CA ALA A 200 3.06 -11.26 -4.98
C ALA A 200 1.52 -11.22 -4.82
N PRO A 201 0.76 -10.81 -5.87
CA PRO A 201 1.17 -10.71 -7.27
C PRO A 201 1.58 -9.30 -7.76
N TYR A 202 1.53 -8.27 -6.90
CA TYR A 202 1.78 -6.88 -7.32
C TYR A 202 3.16 -6.35 -6.92
N ARG A 203 3.71 -6.85 -5.81
CA ARG A 203 5.02 -6.45 -5.26
C ARG A 203 5.95 -7.66 -5.24
N LYS A 204 7.26 -7.42 -5.22
CA LYS A 204 8.24 -8.48 -4.96
C LYS A 204 8.11 -9.02 -3.54
N SER A 205 8.76 -10.15 -3.28
CA SER A 205 8.81 -10.76 -1.95
C SER A 205 9.48 -9.83 -0.95
N ILE A 206 9.16 -10.01 0.34
CA ILE A 206 9.79 -9.27 1.44
C ILE A 206 11.32 -9.40 1.40
N PHE A 207 11.81 -10.59 1.02
CA PHE A 207 13.24 -10.92 0.95
C PHE A 207 14.01 -10.17 -0.14
N SER A 208 13.35 -9.64 -1.17
CA SER A 208 14.04 -8.81 -2.17
C SER A 208 14.32 -7.41 -1.64
N ASN A 209 13.59 -6.97 -0.62
CA ASN A 209 13.84 -5.72 0.08
C ASN A 209 14.83 -5.97 1.21
N TYR A 210 16.12 -5.85 0.90
CA TYR A 210 17.19 -6.09 1.87
C TYR A 210 17.12 -5.17 3.08
N GLY A 211 16.70 -3.90 2.89
CA GLY A 211 16.53 -2.96 4.00
C GLY A 211 15.46 -3.38 4.99
N PHE A 212 14.28 -3.77 4.48
CA PHE A 212 13.18 -4.27 5.30
C PHE A 212 13.50 -5.62 5.97
N SER A 213 14.17 -6.52 5.23
CA SER A 213 14.57 -7.83 5.77
C SER A 213 15.63 -7.70 6.87
N LEU A 214 16.61 -6.81 6.67
CA LEU A 214 17.61 -6.51 7.68
C LEU A 214 16.97 -5.85 8.92
N SER A 215 16.08 -4.88 8.73
CA SER A 215 15.39 -4.23 9.85
C SER A 215 14.52 -5.23 10.63
N LEU A 216 13.84 -6.15 9.95
CA LEU A 216 13.11 -7.25 10.61
C LEU A 216 14.04 -8.07 11.51
N ILE A 217 15.20 -8.50 11.01
CA ILE A 217 16.14 -9.32 11.78
C ILE A 217 16.70 -8.53 12.97
N VAL A 218 17.20 -7.32 12.73
CA VAL A 218 17.84 -6.49 13.76
C VAL A 218 16.85 -6.12 14.86
N LEU A 219 15.68 -5.58 14.50
CA LEU A 219 14.68 -5.15 15.48
C LEU A 219 14.05 -6.33 16.21
N SER A 220 13.80 -7.46 15.53
CA SER A 220 13.34 -8.68 16.22
C SER A 220 14.37 -9.16 17.21
N THR A 221 15.65 -9.26 16.79
CA THR A 221 16.73 -9.73 17.67
C THR A 221 16.90 -8.81 18.87
N PHE A 222 16.84 -7.49 18.67
CA PHE A 222 16.95 -6.53 19.74
C PHE A 222 15.75 -6.59 20.70
N THR A 223 14.52 -6.67 20.19
CA THR A 223 13.32 -6.88 21.02
C THR A 223 13.41 -8.18 21.82
N PHE A 224 13.79 -9.29 21.20
CA PHE A 224 13.98 -10.57 21.91
C PHE A 224 15.09 -10.47 22.97
N TYR A 225 16.16 -9.74 22.69
CA TYR A 225 17.22 -9.47 23.66
C TYR A 225 16.70 -8.66 24.86
N LEU A 226 15.90 -7.61 24.63
CA LEU A 226 15.27 -6.81 25.68
C LEU A 226 14.35 -7.65 26.59
N ILE A 227 13.64 -8.63 26.02
CA ILE A 227 12.72 -9.49 26.76
C ILE A 227 13.49 -10.60 27.50
N LEU A 228 14.42 -11.28 26.85
CA LEU A 228 15.00 -12.50 27.41
C LEU A 228 16.16 -12.23 28.37
N ALA A 229 17.09 -11.34 28.02
CA ALA A 229 18.30 -11.14 28.80
C ALA A 229 18.94 -9.75 28.55
N PRO A 230 18.24 -8.65 28.89
CA PRO A 230 18.82 -7.33 28.76
C PRO A 230 19.95 -7.13 29.78
N TYR A 231 21.02 -6.48 29.35
CA TYR A 231 22.10 -6.03 30.24
C TYR A 231 21.58 -4.98 31.25
N ASP A 232 22.20 -4.94 32.44
CA ASP A 232 21.78 -4.11 33.59
C ASP A 232 21.56 -2.63 33.24
N TRP A 233 22.41 -2.05 32.39
CA TRP A 233 22.25 -0.66 31.97
C TRP A 233 20.99 -0.47 31.11
N ILE A 234 20.70 -1.39 30.21
CA ILE A 234 19.63 -1.25 29.22
C ILE A 234 18.26 -1.35 29.87
N HIS A 235 18.00 -2.38 30.68
CA HIS A 235 16.68 -2.52 31.30
C HIS A 235 16.37 -1.39 32.30
N LYS A 236 17.40 -0.80 32.92
CA LYS A 236 17.24 0.40 33.76
C LYS A 236 16.85 1.63 32.95
N GLN A 237 17.42 1.83 31.76
CA GLN A 237 17.02 2.95 30.88
C GLN A 237 15.59 2.80 30.36
N PHE A 238 15.13 1.56 30.15
CA PHE A 238 13.75 1.28 29.75
C PHE A 238 12.77 1.21 30.93
N GLU A 239 13.26 1.31 32.18
CA GLU A 239 12.47 1.14 33.40
C GLU A 239 11.76 -0.24 33.49
N LEU A 240 12.42 -1.28 32.97
CA LEU A 240 11.90 -2.64 32.96
C LEU A 240 12.31 -3.40 34.23
N ILE A 241 11.31 -3.86 34.98
CA ILE A 241 11.50 -4.85 36.05
C ILE A 241 11.54 -6.24 35.42
N ILE A 242 12.67 -6.94 35.58
CA ILE A 242 12.92 -8.22 34.91
C ILE A 242 12.35 -9.39 35.73
N PRO A 243 11.33 -10.12 35.23
CA PRO A 243 10.76 -11.26 35.93
C PRO A 243 11.63 -12.53 35.80
N PRO A 244 11.29 -13.61 36.51
CA PRO A 244 11.97 -14.90 36.36
C PRO A 244 11.96 -15.40 34.91
N MET A 245 13.00 -16.14 34.53
CA MET A 245 13.20 -16.61 33.14
C MET A 245 12.00 -17.38 32.58
N SER A 246 11.30 -18.16 33.42
CA SER A 246 10.10 -18.90 33.02
C SER A 246 9.01 -17.98 32.45
N PHE A 247 8.79 -16.80 33.03
CA PHE A 247 7.80 -15.85 32.55
C PHE A 247 8.27 -15.12 31.29
N ARG A 248 9.57 -14.83 31.17
CA ARG A 248 10.13 -14.24 29.95
C ARG A 248 9.95 -15.15 28.74
N LEU A 249 10.18 -16.46 28.92
CA LEU A 249 9.93 -17.47 27.89
C LEU A 249 8.44 -17.61 27.57
N LEU A 250 7.56 -17.44 28.57
CA LEU A 250 6.10 -17.39 28.33
C LEU A 250 5.71 -16.21 27.44
N MET A 251 6.26 -15.01 27.69
CA MET A 251 6.03 -13.84 26.83
C MET A 251 6.52 -14.08 25.40
N ALA A 252 7.73 -14.62 25.23
CA ALA A 252 8.23 -15.01 23.91
C ALA A 252 7.30 -16.04 23.21
N GLY A 253 6.75 -16.99 23.97
CA GLY A 253 5.76 -17.96 23.49
C GLY A 253 4.46 -17.30 23.02
N PHE A 254 3.95 -16.30 23.73
CA PHE A 254 2.81 -15.49 23.30
C PHE A 254 3.14 -14.69 22.03
N GLY A 255 4.34 -14.13 21.91
CA GLY A 255 4.80 -13.50 20.67
C GLY A 255 4.79 -14.44 19.47
N PHE A 256 5.31 -15.66 19.65
CA PHE A 256 5.27 -16.69 18.61
C PHE A 256 3.84 -17.11 18.25
N LEU A 257 2.98 -17.33 19.26
CA LEU A 257 1.56 -17.62 19.04
C LEU A 257 0.87 -16.51 18.25
N ASN A 258 1.17 -15.25 18.58
CA ASN A 258 0.66 -14.09 17.87
C ASN A 258 1.07 -14.12 16.39
N LEU A 259 2.35 -14.35 16.10
CA LEU A 259 2.86 -14.42 14.73
C LEU A 259 2.10 -15.47 13.91
N VAL A 260 1.90 -16.67 14.47
CA VAL A 260 1.17 -17.76 13.80
C VAL A 260 -0.28 -17.38 13.54
N LEU A 261 -0.98 -16.85 14.55
CA LEU A 261 -2.39 -16.47 14.44
C LEU A 261 -2.59 -15.27 13.51
N ALA A 262 -1.74 -14.25 13.59
CA ALA A 262 -1.78 -13.07 12.74
C ALA A 262 -1.52 -13.44 11.28
N ALA A 263 -0.56 -14.32 11.00
CA ALA A 263 -0.32 -14.86 9.67
C ALA A 263 -1.54 -15.68 9.17
N PHE A 264 -2.12 -16.53 10.02
CA PHE A 264 -3.31 -17.29 9.67
C PHE A 264 -4.50 -16.37 9.30
N ILE A 265 -4.74 -15.32 10.07
CA ILE A 265 -5.81 -14.35 9.79
C ILE A 265 -5.63 -13.71 8.40
N ASP A 266 -4.48 -13.09 8.13
CA ASP A 266 -4.33 -12.31 6.90
C ASP A 266 -4.11 -13.17 5.64
N TYR A 267 -3.40 -14.31 5.73
CA TYR A 267 -3.13 -15.16 4.58
C TYR A 267 -4.25 -16.18 4.32
N PHE A 268 -4.89 -16.75 5.35
CA PHE A 268 -5.92 -17.76 5.17
C PHE A 268 -7.34 -17.17 5.20
N ILE A 269 -7.67 -16.37 6.22
CA ILE A 269 -9.04 -15.84 6.35
C ILE A 269 -9.31 -14.75 5.31
N ILE A 270 -8.39 -13.79 5.18
CA ILE A 270 -8.60 -12.66 4.27
C ILE A 270 -8.32 -13.07 2.82
N ASP A 271 -7.13 -13.60 2.50
CA ASP A 271 -6.79 -13.87 1.10
C ASP A 271 -7.48 -15.12 0.55
N TYR A 272 -7.47 -16.24 1.28
CA TYR A 272 -8.06 -17.49 0.77
C TYR A 272 -9.59 -17.52 0.88
N LEU A 273 -10.16 -17.27 2.07
CA LEU A 273 -11.61 -17.36 2.25
C LEU A 273 -12.36 -16.17 1.64
N PHE A 274 -11.92 -14.94 1.87
CA PHE A 274 -12.67 -13.76 1.46
C PHE A 274 -12.44 -13.39 -0.02
N VAL A 275 -11.18 -13.34 -0.48
CA VAL A 275 -10.89 -12.94 -1.87
C VAL A 275 -11.21 -14.05 -2.88
N LYS A 276 -10.95 -15.33 -2.58
CA LYS A 276 -11.17 -16.42 -3.54
C LYS A 276 -12.61 -16.95 -3.57
N LYS A 277 -13.29 -17.03 -2.41
CA LYS A 277 -14.61 -17.69 -2.29
C LYS A 277 -15.80 -16.73 -2.28
N LEU A 278 -15.64 -15.55 -1.67
CA LEU A 278 -16.73 -14.55 -1.52
C LEU A 278 -16.76 -13.51 -2.64
N ARG A 279 -15.59 -13.08 -3.17
CA ARG A 279 -15.54 -12.13 -4.31
C ARG A 279 -16.26 -12.67 -5.55
N TYR A 280 -16.07 -13.96 -5.88
CA TYR A 280 -16.74 -14.61 -7.01
C TYR A 280 -18.27 -14.73 -6.81
N ARG A 281 -18.73 -14.85 -5.57
CA ARG A 281 -20.15 -15.05 -5.25
C ARG A 281 -20.96 -13.74 -5.16
N TYR A 282 -20.29 -12.61 -4.91
CA TYR A 282 -20.94 -11.30 -4.73
C TYR A 282 -20.66 -10.28 -5.84
N GLN A 283 -19.84 -10.60 -6.85
CA GLN A 283 -19.72 -9.77 -8.06
C GLN A 283 -20.95 -9.94 -8.94
N ASN A 284 -22.04 -9.24 -8.59
CA ASN A 284 -23.11 -8.97 -9.54
C ASN A 284 -22.56 -8.03 -10.62
N ILE A 285 -22.26 -8.58 -11.79
CA ILE A 285 -21.78 -7.85 -12.98
C ILE A 285 -22.71 -6.67 -13.30
N GLU A 286 -24.02 -6.84 -13.11
CA GLU A 286 -25.04 -5.81 -13.36
C GLU A 286 -25.02 -4.62 -12.39
N LYS A 287 -24.43 -4.77 -11.19
CA LYS A 287 -24.25 -3.66 -10.21
C LYS A 287 -22.85 -3.05 -10.25
N SER A 288 -21.97 -3.52 -11.15
CA SER A 288 -20.62 -3.01 -11.26
C SER A 288 -20.65 -1.55 -11.75
N ARG A 289 -20.07 -0.63 -10.97
CA ARG A 289 -19.87 0.79 -11.35
C ARG A 289 -18.96 0.99 -12.58
N GLN A 290 -18.44 -0.10 -13.14
CA GLN A 290 -17.52 -0.10 -14.27
C GLN A 290 -18.29 0.03 -15.58
N LYS A 291 -18.56 1.27 -16.00
CA LYS A 291 -19.16 1.60 -17.30
C LYS A 291 -18.46 0.92 -18.49
N PHE A 292 -17.18 0.58 -18.36
CA PHE A 292 -16.44 -0.13 -19.42
C PHE A 292 -16.95 -1.56 -19.66
N LEU A 293 -17.50 -2.26 -18.65
CA LEU A 293 -18.07 -3.59 -18.83
C LEU A 293 -19.37 -3.55 -19.65
N ALA A 294 -20.16 -2.49 -19.46
CA ALA A 294 -21.31 -2.22 -20.31
C ALA A 294 -20.85 -1.88 -21.73
N LEU A 295 -19.80 -1.06 -21.88
CA LEU A 295 -19.22 -0.75 -23.18
C LEU A 295 -18.63 -1.99 -23.88
N GLU A 296 -17.96 -2.88 -23.15
CA GLU A 296 -17.39 -4.13 -23.66
C GLU A 296 -18.49 -5.10 -24.11
N LYS A 297 -19.59 -5.16 -23.34
CA LYS A 297 -20.80 -5.88 -23.76
C LYS A 297 -21.40 -5.27 -25.02
N ASP A 298 -21.58 -3.95 -25.07
CA ASP A 298 -22.10 -3.23 -26.24
C ASP A 298 -21.19 -3.45 -27.47
N MET A 299 -19.87 -3.43 -27.28
CA MET A 299 -18.86 -3.70 -28.33
C MET A 299 -18.91 -5.16 -28.80
N ALA A 300 -19.13 -6.12 -27.89
CA ALA A 300 -19.26 -7.53 -28.21
C ALA A 300 -20.58 -7.85 -28.94
N GLU A 301 -21.65 -7.11 -28.64
CA GLU A 301 -22.95 -7.22 -29.32
C GLU A 301 -22.97 -6.50 -30.69
N ASN A 302 -22.04 -5.56 -30.91
CA ASN A 302 -21.99 -4.77 -32.12
C ASN A 302 -21.17 -5.45 -33.22
N VAL A 303 -21.87 -6.07 -34.19
CA VAL A 303 -21.29 -6.80 -35.33
C VAL A 303 -20.42 -5.92 -36.24
N SER A 304 -20.59 -4.59 -36.19
CA SER A 304 -19.79 -3.63 -36.95
C SER A 304 -18.43 -3.29 -36.33
N TRP A 305 -18.20 -3.72 -35.09
CA TRP A 305 -16.95 -3.47 -34.39
C TRP A 305 -15.84 -4.40 -34.93
N PRO A 306 -14.63 -3.89 -35.22
CA PRO A 306 -13.55 -4.74 -35.70
C PRO A 306 -13.21 -5.84 -34.68
N PRO A 307 -13.00 -7.09 -35.12
CA PRO A 307 -12.73 -8.19 -34.20
C PRO A 307 -11.44 -7.91 -33.43
N ILE A 308 -11.52 -8.03 -32.10
CA ILE A 308 -10.33 -7.97 -31.23
C ILE A 308 -9.43 -9.14 -31.62
N SER A 309 -8.17 -8.86 -31.97
CA SER A 309 -7.19 -9.89 -32.28
C SER A 309 -7.11 -10.87 -31.11
N LYS A 310 -7.43 -12.14 -31.35
CA LYS A 310 -7.19 -13.19 -30.36
C LYS A 310 -5.69 -13.33 -30.21
N ASP A 311 -5.18 -13.42 -28.98
CA ASP A 311 -3.77 -13.66 -28.68
C ASP A 311 -3.22 -14.75 -29.60
N HIS A 312 -2.32 -14.37 -30.50
CA HIS A 312 -1.50 -15.34 -31.20
C HIS A 312 -0.61 -15.99 -30.12
N GLY A 313 -0.64 -17.32 -30.04
CA GLY A 313 0.38 -18.07 -29.30
C GLY A 313 1.78 -17.68 -29.81
N PRO A 314 2.86 -18.07 -29.13
CA PRO A 314 4.21 -17.64 -29.50
C PRO A 314 4.50 -18.02 -30.96
N ASP A 315 4.44 -17.04 -31.85
CA ASP A 315 4.81 -17.22 -33.25
C ASP A 315 6.32 -17.50 -33.32
N PRO A 316 6.76 -18.49 -34.13
CA PRO A 316 8.18 -18.69 -34.35
C PRO A 316 8.80 -17.44 -35.00
N ALA A 317 10.04 -17.13 -34.59
CA ALA A 317 10.75 -15.91 -34.97
C ALA A 317 10.70 -15.64 -36.49
N PRO A 318 10.38 -14.41 -36.93
CA PRO A 318 10.26 -14.11 -38.34
C PRO A 318 11.64 -14.02 -39.01
N GLU A 319 11.80 -14.73 -40.14
CA GLU A 319 12.84 -14.43 -41.11
C GLU A 319 12.65 -13.00 -41.67
N VAL A 320 13.78 -12.34 -41.82
CA VAL A 320 13.93 -10.93 -42.21
C VAL A 320 13.49 -10.74 -43.67
N SER A 321 12.36 -10.05 -43.88
CA SER A 321 12.25 -8.90 -44.81
C SER A 321 10.79 -8.45 -44.93
N TRP A 322 10.39 -7.39 -44.22
CA TRP A 322 9.13 -6.70 -44.52
C TRP A 322 9.27 -5.20 -44.29
N HIS A 323 9.10 -4.43 -45.36
CA HIS A 323 8.97 -2.98 -45.30
C HIS A 323 7.48 -2.61 -45.20
N PRO A 324 7.08 -1.72 -44.28
CA PRO A 324 5.68 -1.31 -44.19
C PRO A 324 5.28 -0.42 -45.36
N PRO A 325 4.06 -0.57 -45.92
CA PRO A 325 3.52 0.39 -46.87
C PRO A 325 3.25 1.71 -46.16
N ARG A 326 3.82 2.81 -46.68
CA ARG A 326 3.46 4.18 -46.28
C ARG A 326 1.98 4.42 -46.61
N SER A 327 1.25 5.06 -45.70
CA SER A 327 -0.16 5.43 -45.92
C SER A 327 -0.30 6.45 -47.07
N PRO A 328 -1.36 6.37 -47.88
CA PRO A 328 -1.64 7.35 -48.93
C PRO A 328 -2.56 8.46 -48.39
N ALA A 329 -2.00 9.45 -47.72
CA ALA A 329 -2.61 10.76 -47.39
C ALA A 329 -1.56 11.57 -46.61
N THR A 330 -1.11 12.79 -46.93
CA THR A 330 -1.50 13.79 -47.92
C THR A 330 -0.28 14.70 -48.09
N ILE A 331 0.27 14.81 -49.31
CA ILE A 331 1.12 15.94 -49.69
C ILE A 331 0.14 17.07 -49.97
N SER A 332 0.08 18.08 -49.11
CA SER A 332 -0.55 19.35 -49.44
C SER A 332 0.49 20.25 -50.12
N GLU A 333 0.47 20.28 -51.45
CA GLU A 333 1.12 21.36 -52.21
C GLU A 333 0.38 22.67 -51.94
N VAL A 334 1.09 23.65 -51.39
CA VAL A 334 0.55 25.00 -51.16
C VAL A 334 0.65 25.80 -52.46
N HIS A 335 -0.45 25.89 -53.20
CA HIS A 335 -0.58 26.89 -54.26
C HIS A 335 -0.95 28.25 -53.64
N VAL A 336 0.00 29.19 -53.63
CA VAL A 336 -0.23 30.58 -53.25
C VAL A 336 -0.97 31.28 -54.38
N TYR A 337 -2.28 31.48 -54.24
CA TYR A 337 -3.03 32.46 -55.02
C TYR A 337 -3.16 33.75 -54.20
N THR A 338 -2.47 34.80 -54.64
CA THR A 338 -2.70 36.17 -54.19
C THR A 338 -4.05 36.65 -54.71
N ALA A 339 -5.02 36.85 -53.82
CA ALA A 339 -6.24 37.60 -54.10
C ALA A 339 -6.53 38.59 -52.97
N SER A 340 -6.76 39.83 -53.38
CA SER A 340 -6.92 41.05 -52.60
C SER A 340 -8.06 40.99 -51.57
N PHE A 341 -7.80 41.59 -50.41
CA PHE A 341 -8.77 41.87 -49.36
C PHE A 341 -9.85 42.82 -49.87
N ASP A 342 -11.12 42.43 -49.72
CA ASP A 342 -12.25 43.36 -49.76
C ASP A 342 -13.01 43.28 -48.44
N ALA A 343 -13.14 44.43 -47.78
CA ALA A 343 -13.61 44.57 -46.42
C ALA A 343 -15.11 44.89 -46.40
N SER A 344 -15.97 43.90 -46.17
CA SER A 344 -17.34 44.13 -45.64
C SER A 344 -18.08 42.82 -45.31
N ALA A 345 -18.22 42.50 -44.01
CA ALA A 345 -19.28 41.62 -43.49
C ALA A 345 -19.29 41.65 -41.93
N PRO A 346 -20.45 41.41 -41.28
CA PRO A 346 -20.88 42.19 -40.11
C PRO A 346 -20.59 41.56 -38.75
N SER A 347 -20.51 42.44 -37.75
CA SER A 347 -20.22 42.29 -36.32
C SER A 347 -21.19 41.41 -35.49
N SER A 348 -21.97 40.53 -36.09
CA SER A 348 -22.99 39.72 -35.39
C SER A 348 -22.51 38.33 -34.94
N ILE A 349 -21.44 37.80 -35.54
CA ILE A 349 -20.91 36.46 -35.21
C ILE A 349 -19.95 36.50 -34.01
N LEU A 350 -19.14 37.56 -33.90
CA LEU A 350 -18.14 37.69 -32.83
C LEU A 350 -18.78 37.84 -31.43
N ASN A 351 -19.93 38.52 -31.35
CA ASN A 351 -20.67 38.68 -30.10
C ASN A 351 -21.38 37.39 -29.62
N LYS A 352 -21.60 36.42 -30.52
CA LYS A 352 -22.18 35.12 -30.16
C LYS A 352 -21.16 34.21 -29.50
N ILE A 353 -19.91 34.25 -29.97
CA ILE A 353 -18.80 33.42 -29.45
C ILE A 353 -18.36 33.86 -28.05
N ILE A 354 -18.48 35.15 -27.71
CA ILE A 354 -18.09 35.67 -26.38
C ILE A 354 -19.12 35.32 -25.30
N LYS A 355 -20.39 35.09 -25.65
CA LYS A 355 -21.46 34.80 -24.67
C LYS A 355 -21.47 33.34 -24.19
N GLU A 356 -20.98 32.38 -24.98
CA GLU A 356 -20.98 30.96 -24.60
C GLU A 356 -19.79 30.53 -23.72
N LYS A 357 -18.75 31.36 -23.56
CA LYS A 357 -17.59 31.07 -22.68
C LYS A 357 -17.78 31.43 -21.20
N ARG A 358 -18.99 31.86 -20.77
CA ARG A 358 -19.29 32.17 -19.36
C ARG A 358 -20.28 31.21 -18.69
N ALA A 359 -20.58 30.07 -19.32
CA ALA A 359 -21.43 29.03 -18.74
C ALA A 359 -20.89 27.62 -19.06
N CYS A 360 -19.70 27.31 -18.54
CA CYS A 360 -19.23 25.96 -18.19
C CYS A 360 -18.02 26.08 -17.27
#